data_AF-A0A5E7A8D2-F1
#
_entry.id   AF-A0A5E7A8D2-F1
#
_cell.length_a   1.000
_cell.length_b   1.000
_cell.length_c   1.000
_cell.angle_alpha   90.00
_cell.angle_beta   90.00
_cell.angle_gamma   90.00
#
_symmetry.space_group_name_H-M   'P 1'
#
loop_
_entity.id
_entity.type
_entity.pdbx_description
1 polymer ?
#
loop_
_entity_poly.entity_id
_entity_poly.type
_entity_poly.pdbx_seq_one_letter_code
_entity_poly.pdbx_strand_id
1 'polypeptide(L)'
;MIKEIDSLLRLWAQELHSEHSKGGLAGGNMVAMMMESNGQLIRGRRAFRAPLESSLDIELIVNKHLAPELVTVVREHYCTLDVDMRLRYAHCGCGRDTYYQRLHDAHLQIYWVLMGKAA
;
A
#
# COMPACT_ATOMS: atom_id res chain seq x y z
N MET A 1 -13.57 -0.90 -11.25
CA MET A 1 -12.87 -0.60 -9.97
C MET A 1 -13.81 -0.91 -8.80
N ILE A 2 -13.42 -1.82 -7.91
CA ILE A 2 -14.18 -2.14 -6.69
C ILE A 2 -13.81 -1.12 -5.61
N LYS A 3 -14.79 -0.33 -5.15
CA LYS A 3 -14.56 0.81 -4.24
C LYS A 3 -13.95 0.41 -2.90
N GLU A 4 -14.37 -0.73 -2.36
CA GLU A 4 -13.88 -1.23 -1.07
C GLU A 4 -12.40 -1.66 -1.16
N ILE A 5 -12.05 -2.40 -2.21
CA ILE A 5 -10.64 -2.75 -2.49
C ILE A 5 -9.80 -1.50 -2.76
N ASP A 6 -10.35 -0.51 -3.46
CA ASP A 6 -9.68 0.78 -3.68
C ASP A 6 -9.35 1.48 -2.35
N SER A 7 -10.29 1.50 -1.40
CA SER A 7 -10.04 2.08 -0.07
C SER A 7 -9.00 1.30 0.74
N LEU A 8 -9.01 -0.03 0.67
CA LEU A 8 -8.01 -0.87 1.35
C LEU A 8 -6.62 -0.64 0.77
N LEU A 9 -6.49 -0.56 -0.55
CA LEU A 9 -5.21 -0.29 -1.22
C LEU A 9 -4.68 1.12 -0.93
N ARG A 10 -5.56 2.13 -0.85
CA ARG A 10 -5.14 3.47 -0.40
C ARG A 10 -4.62 3.45 1.03
N LEU A 11 -5.32 2.76 1.93
CA LEU A 11 -4.91 2.65 3.32
C LEU A 11 -3.57 1.91 3.46
N TRP A 12 -3.44 0.76 2.77
CA TRP A 12 -2.21 0.00 2.66
C TRP A 12 -1.03 0.86 2.19
N ALA A 13 -1.20 1.62 1.11
CA ALA A 13 -0.14 2.50 0.60
C ALA A 13 0.19 3.63 1.58
N GLN A 14 -0.81 4.21 2.24
CA GLN A 14 -0.60 5.24 3.26
C GLN A 14 0.16 4.69 4.48
N GLU A 15 -0.11 3.46 4.90
CA GLU A 15 0.44 2.89 6.13
C GLU A 15 1.82 2.28 5.95
N LEU A 16 2.09 1.64 4.79
CA LEU A 16 3.32 0.91 4.54
C LEU A 16 4.28 1.61 3.56
N HIS A 17 3.77 2.51 2.72
CA HIS A 17 4.54 3.08 1.61
C HIS A 17 4.56 4.62 1.60
N SER A 18 3.97 5.29 2.60
CA SER A 18 4.11 6.74 2.77
C SER A 18 5.45 7.13 3.40
N GLU A 19 5.91 8.36 3.17
CA GLU A 19 7.12 8.88 3.83
C GLU A 19 7.01 8.84 5.37
N HIS A 20 5.81 8.94 5.94
CA HIS A 20 5.58 8.77 7.38
C HIS A 20 5.81 7.32 7.87
N SER A 21 5.58 6.32 7.01
CA SER A 21 5.86 4.91 7.31
C SER A 21 7.36 4.62 7.43
N LYS A 22 8.22 5.42 6.76
CA LYS A 22 9.68 5.30 6.89
C LYS A 22 10.18 5.64 8.30
N GLY A 23 9.41 6.41 9.09
CA GLY A 23 9.67 6.68 10.51
C GLY A 23 8.94 5.73 11.48
N GLY A 24 7.91 5.02 11.03
CA GLY A 24 7.00 4.28 11.89
C GLY A 24 6.71 2.87 11.38
N LEU A 25 7.16 1.89 12.17
CA LEU A 25 6.71 0.47 12.20
C LEU A 25 7.39 -0.54 11.26
N ALA A 26 8.06 -0.15 10.17
CA ALA A 26 8.72 -1.13 9.28
C ALA A 26 10.27 -1.14 9.31
N GLY A 27 10.94 -0.19 9.97
CA GLY A 27 12.42 -0.20 9.98
C GLY A 27 13.14 1.03 10.54
N GLY A 28 12.46 1.88 11.32
CA GLY A 28 13.10 3.05 11.94
C GLY A 28 13.97 2.65 13.14
N ASN A 29 15.27 2.87 13.07
CA ASN A 29 16.18 2.72 14.21
C ASN A 29 15.70 3.63 15.35
N MET A 30 15.48 3.07 16.55
CA MET A 30 14.91 3.76 17.73
C MET A 30 15.61 5.09 18.07
N VAL A 31 16.88 5.23 17.69
CA VAL A 31 17.68 6.45 17.87
C VAL A 31 17.13 7.64 17.07
N ALA A 32 16.61 7.42 15.86
CA ALA A 32 16.07 8.49 15.01
C ALA A 32 14.78 9.07 15.59
N MET A 33 13.89 8.22 16.10
CA MET A 33 12.66 8.62 16.81
C MET A 33 12.98 9.46 18.06
N MET A 34 14.09 9.16 18.74
CA MET A 34 14.52 9.86 19.94
C MET A 34 15.08 11.26 19.65
N MET A 35 15.74 11.42 18.49
CA MET A 35 16.23 12.72 18.02
C MET A 35 15.12 13.62 17.51
N GLU A 36 14.14 13.08 16.77
CA GLU A 36 12.97 13.83 16.30
C GLU A 36 12.12 14.35 17.47
N SER A 37 12.07 13.60 18.57
CA SER A 37 11.30 13.95 19.77
C SER A 37 12.07 14.83 20.78
N ASN A 38 13.25 15.37 20.44
CA ASN A 38 14.09 16.17 21.35
C ASN A 38 14.30 15.50 22.74
N GLY A 39 14.41 14.16 22.78
CA GLY A 39 14.62 13.42 24.03
C GLY A 39 13.38 13.26 24.93
N GLN A 40 12.18 13.67 24.52
CA GLN A 40 10.96 13.43 25.28
C GLN A 40 10.24 12.16 24.80
N LEU A 41 10.38 11.08 25.57
CA LEU A 41 9.51 9.91 25.46
C LEU A 41 8.13 10.26 26.05
N ILE A 42 7.18 10.68 25.19
CA ILE A 42 5.77 10.79 25.58
C ILE A 42 5.21 9.39 25.79
N ARG A 43 5.38 8.87 27.01
CA ARG A 43 4.78 7.62 27.47
C ARG A 43 3.28 7.82 27.66
N GLY A 44 2.51 7.87 26.57
CA GLY A 44 1.05 7.92 26.65
C GLY A 44 0.32 8.70 25.55
N ARG A 45 0.59 8.45 24.28
CA ARG A 45 -0.45 8.63 23.26
C ARG A 45 -0.91 7.25 22.80
N ARG A 46 -2.03 6.78 23.36
CA ARG A 46 -2.79 5.66 22.78
C ARG A 46 -3.09 6.03 21.32
N ALA A 47 -2.31 5.47 20.41
CA ALA A 47 -2.72 5.22 19.05
C ALA A 47 -2.53 3.73 18.79
N PHE A 48 -3.14 2.89 19.64
CA PHE A 48 -3.62 1.60 19.15
C PHE A 48 -4.78 1.92 18.19
N ARG A 49 -4.44 2.36 17.00
CA ARG A 49 -5.27 2.13 15.83
C ARG A 49 -4.67 0.86 15.26
N ALA A 50 -5.40 -0.25 15.32
CA ALA A 50 -5.09 -1.44 14.55
C ALA A 50 -5.73 -1.30 13.15
N PRO A 51 -5.06 -0.64 12.21
CA PRO A 51 -5.15 -1.00 10.78
C PRO A 51 -4.08 -1.99 10.29
N LEU A 52 -3.08 -2.30 11.12
CA LEU A 52 -1.88 -3.05 10.71
C LEU A 52 -2.18 -4.43 10.15
N GLU A 53 -3.17 -5.17 10.69
CA GLU A 53 -3.46 -6.53 10.23
C GLU A 53 -3.96 -6.54 8.79
N SER A 54 -4.92 -5.67 8.46
CA SER A 54 -5.48 -5.58 7.10
C SER A 54 -4.46 -5.12 6.07
N SER A 55 -3.60 -4.15 6.40
CA SER A 55 -2.57 -3.67 5.48
C SER A 55 -1.46 -4.71 5.26
N LEU A 56 -1.09 -5.49 6.28
CA LEU A 56 -0.14 -6.59 6.13
C LEU A 56 -0.71 -7.74 5.30
N ASP A 57 -2.00 -8.04 5.44
CA ASP A 57 -2.70 -8.98 4.57
C ASP A 57 -2.67 -8.53 3.11
N ILE A 58 -2.93 -7.25 2.84
CA ILE A 58 -2.84 -6.67 1.50
C ILE A 58 -1.40 -6.72 0.97
N GLU A 59 -0.38 -6.39 1.78
CA GLU A 59 1.03 -6.50 1.38
C GLU A 59 1.39 -7.94 0.97
N LEU A 60 0.91 -8.94 1.73
CA LEU A 60 1.11 -10.35 1.41
C LEU A 60 0.40 -10.72 0.10
N ILE A 61 -0.85 -10.31 -0.07
CA ILE A 61 -1.64 -10.58 -1.29
C ILE A 61 -0.96 -9.97 -2.50
N VAL A 62 -0.59 -8.68 -2.43
CA VAL A 62 0.09 -7.96 -3.50
C VAL A 62 1.41 -8.63 -3.86
N ASN A 63 2.23 -9.05 -2.90
CA ASN A 63 3.55 -9.63 -3.22
C ASN A 63 3.54 -11.11 -3.59
N LYS A 64 2.57 -11.91 -3.12
CA LYS A 64 2.58 -13.38 -3.28
C LYS A 64 1.52 -13.91 -4.22
N HIS A 65 0.37 -13.25 -4.33
CA HIS A 65 -0.79 -13.78 -5.03
C HIS A 65 -1.09 -13.08 -6.35
N LEU A 66 -0.59 -11.86 -6.55
CA LEU A 66 -0.77 -11.14 -7.81
C LEU A 66 0.32 -11.50 -8.82
N ALA A 67 -0.07 -11.53 -10.10
CA ALA A 67 0.87 -11.61 -11.20
C ALA A 67 1.80 -10.37 -11.20
N PRO A 68 3.09 -10.52 -11.59
CA PRO A 68 4.09 -9.45 -11.43
C PRO A 68 3.70 -8.15 -12.15
N GLU A 69 3.07 -8.24 -13.32
CA GLU A 69 2.58 -7.08 -14.08
C GLU A 69 1.52 -6.29 -13.31
N LEU A 70 0.66 -6.97 -12.54
CA LEU A 70 -0.38 -6.34 -11.74
C LEU A 70 0.21 -5.68 -10.50
N VAL A 71 1.23 -6.31 -9.89
CA VAL A 71 1.97 -5.74 -8.76
C VAL A 71 2.58 -4.39 -9.13
N THR A 72 3.24 -4.31 -10.29
CA THR A 72 3.83 -3.07 -10.78
C THR A 72 2.76 -1.98 -10.94
N VAL A 73 1.63 -2.31 -11.56
CA VAL A 73 0.52 -1.35 -11.75
C VAL A 73 -0.06 -0.88 -10.41
N VAL A 74 -0.29 -1.78 -9.45
CA VAL A 74 -0.81 -1.44 -8.12
C VAL A 74 0.16 -0.55 -7.35
N ARG A 75 1.45 -0.92 -7.30
CA ARG A 75 2.48 -0.12 -6.60
C ARG A 75 2.61 1.26 -7.24
N GLU A 76 2.67 1.34 -8.57
CA GLU A 76 2.75 2.61 -9.28
C GLU A 76 1.49 3.47 -9.06
N HIS A 77 0.31 2.84 -8.99
CA HIS A 77 -0.94 3.57 -8.84
C HIS A 77 -1.11 4.20 -7.45
N TYR A 78 -0.80 3.44 -6.40
CA TYR A 78 -1.11 3.80 -5.02
C TYR A 78 0.08 4.34 -4.22
N CYS A 79 1.31 3.92 -4.53
CA CYS A 79 2.50 4.35 -3.78
C CYS A 79 3.17 5.58 -4.40
N THR A 80 3.12 5.75 -5.72
CA THR A 80 3.77 6.88 -6.41
C THR A 80 2.81 8.09 -6.47
N LEU A 81 2.86 8.98 -5.48
CA LEU A 81 2.05 10.21 -5.46
C LEU A 81 2.62 11.27 -6.41
N ASP A 82 1.76 12.16 -6.94
CA ASP A 82 2.12 13.36 -7.72
C ASP A 82 2.91 13.14 -9.03
N VAL A 83 2.74 11.99 -9.69
CA VAL A 83 3.33 11.72 -11.01
C VAL A 83 2.27 11.76 -12.12
N ASP A 84 2.62 12.36 -13.25
CA ASP A 84 1.78 12.41 -14.45
C ASP A 84 1.40 11.00 -14.92
N MET A 85 0.12 10.81 -15.27
CA MET A 85 -0.41 9.50 -15.69
C MET A 85 0.34 8.92 -16.90
N ARG A 86 0.84 9.74 -17.82
CA ARG A 86 1.60 9.28 -18.99
C ARG A 86 2.92 8.62 -18.56
N LEU A 87 3.57 9.14 -17.52
CA LEU A 87 4.78 8.54 -16.96
C LEU A 87 4.47 7.21 -16.28
N ARG A 88 3.34 7.10 -15.55
CA ARG A 88 2.90 5.84 -14.95
C ARG A 88 2.65 4.76 -16.00
N TYR A 89 2.00 5.12 -17.11
CA TYR A 89 1.75 4.22 -18.25
C TYR A 89 3.06 3.70 -18.85
N ALA A 90 4.01 4.62 -19.09
CA ALA A 90 5.34 4.27 -19.59
C ALA A 90 6.10 3.36 -18.61
N HIS A 91 6.05 3.65 -17.31
CA HIS A 91 6.70 2.83 -16.28
C HIS A 91 6.10 1.42 -16.21
N CYS A 92 4.77 1.31 -16.36
CA CYS A 92 4.07 0.03 -16.43
C CYS A 92 4.15 -0.64 -17.82
N GLY A 93 4.85 -0.03 -18.78
CA GLY A 93 5.01 -0.53 -20.15
C GLY A 93 3.68 -0.76 -20.90
N CYS A 94 2.62 -0.01 -20.57
CA CYS A 94 1.29 -0.24 -21.15
C CYS A 94 0.55 1.06 -21.50
N GLY A 95 -0.46 0.96 -22.37
CA GLY A 95 -1.33 2.07 -22.70
C GLY A 95 -2.37 2.35 -21.60
N ARG A 96 -3.09 3.46 -21.72
CA ARG A 96 -4.13 3.88 -20.76
C ARG A 96 -5.17 2.79 -20.49
N ASP A 97 -5.71 2.17 -21.54
CA ASP A 97 -6.81 1.21 -21.40
C ASP A 97 -6.32 -0.08 -20.74
N THR A 98 -5.18 -0.59 -21.19
CA THR A 98 -4.52 -1.75 -20.59
C THR A 98 -4.16 -1.50 -19.12
N TYR A 99 -3.74 -0.28 -18.78
CA TYR A 99 -3.43 0.10 -17.41
C TYR A 99 -4.65 -0.04 -16.50
N TYR A 100 -5.79 0.55 -16.88
CA TYR A 100 -7.01 0.47 -16.07
C TYR A 100 -7.64 -0.93 -16.08
N GLN A 101 -7.48 -1.69 -17.16
CA GLN A 101 -7.88 -3.08 -17.21
C GLN A 101 -7.07 -3.92 -16.20
N ARG A 102 -5.74 -3.80 -16.22
CA ARG A 102 -4.86 -4.47 -15.24
C ARG A 102 -5.17 -4.04 -13.80
N LEU A 103 -5.43 -2.75 -13.58
CA LEU A 103 -5.82 -2.27 -12.26
C LEU A 103 -7.15 -2.89 -11.81
N HIS A 104 -8.13 -3.02 -12.73
CA HIS A 104 -9.38 -3.70 -12.43
C HIS A 104 -9.18 -5.19 -12.13
N ASP A 105 -8.36 -5.89 -12.92
CA ASP A 105 -8.03 -7.30 -12.73
C ASP A 105 -7.35 -7.53 -11.39
N ALA A 106 -6.44 -6.63 -10.99
CA ALA A 106 -5.82 -6.64 -9.67
C ALA A 106 -6.88 -6.53 -8.55
N HIS A 107 -7.85 -5.63 -8.68
CA HIS A 107 -8.93 -5.50 -7.69
C HIS A 107 -9.76 -6.79 -7.59
N LEU A 108 -10.05 -7.43 -8.72
CA LEU A 108 -10.77 -8.70 -8.72
C LEU A 108 -9.97 -9.80 -8.02
N GLN A 109 -8.69 -9.95 -8.35
CA GLN A 109 -7.84 -10.97 -7.72
C GLN A 109 -7.72 -10.77 -6.20
N ILE A 110 -7.48 -9.53 -5.76
CA ILE A 110 -7.42 -9.21 -4.32
C ILE A 110 -8.75 -9.55 -3.65
N TYR A 111 -9.87 -9.16 -4.26
CA TYR A 111 -11.20 -9.47 -3.74
C TYR A 111 -11.42 -10.98 -3.58
N TRP A 112 -11.10 -11.78 -4.60
CA TRP A 112 -11.25 -13.24 -4.54
C TRP A 112 -10.38 -13.86 -3.46
N VAL A 113 -9.13 -13.40 -3.30
CA VAL A 113 -8.22 -13.92 -2.27
C VAL A 113 -8.72 -13.56 -0.86
N LEU A 114 -9.23 -12.35 -0.65
CA LEU A 114 -9.81 -11.95 0.64
C LEU A 114 -11.07 -12.74 0.99
N MET A 115 -11.96 -12.95 0.00
CA MET A 115 -13.17 -13.77 0.19
C MET A 115 -12.84 -15.25 0.42
N GLY A 116 -11.78 -15.77 -0.20
CA GLY A 116 -11.31 -17.14 0.01
C GLY A 116 -10.52 -17.34 1.31
N LYS A 117 -9.95 -16.28 1.90
CA LYS A 117 -9.37 -16.29 3.25
C LYS A 117 -10.43 -16.25 4.36
N ALA A 118 -11.65 -15.82 4.05
CA ALA A 118 -12.77 -15.76 5.00
C ALA A 118 -13.58 -17.06 5.09
N ALA A 119 -13.17 -18.12 4.39
CA ALA A 119 -13.83 -19.43 4.35
C ALA A 119 -13.11 -20.48 5.21
#